data_AF-A0A7C7HWN6-F1
#
_entry.id   AF-A0A7C7HWN6-F1
#
_cell.length_a   1.000
_cell.length_b   1.000
_cell.length_c   1.000
_cell.angle_alpha   90.00
_cell.angle_beta   90.00
_cell.angle_gamma   90.00
#
_symmetry.space_group_name_H-M   'P 1'
#
loop_
_entity.id
_entity.type
_entity.pdbx_description
1 polymer ?
#
loop_
_entity_poly.entity_id
_entity_poly.type
_entity_poly.pdbx_seq_one_letter_code
_entity_poly.pdbx_strand_id
1 'polypeptide(L)'
;MSEKQPLLYEPTTAITDYILFILGVFFGWSTLAIQDSQFHQLWGTAFFSGGIGGLLGGTSHGFGPRLEGIYQTIIWRATLIFVATTGLLLAMSSALIFVTGKGENALYITAGVLLIIYYNRIRTHDSFRSAVTFYLPLMGISLVGFIVAFFNYGMTGALSISIGLAVSLAASWVQMMKISLHENFNHNDLFHVIQMLGMFLMYRGGLEIPAF
;
A
#
# COMPACT_ATOMS: atom_id res chain seq x y z
N MET A 1 22.28 37.26 1.35
CA MET A 1 21.15 36.93 0.46
C MET A 1 20.39 35.81 1.12
N SER A 2 19.12 36.00 1.48
CA SER A 2 18.29 34.92 2.05
C SER A 2 18.13 33.86 0.96
N GLU A 3 18.67 32.68 1.17
CA GLU A 3 18.36 31.53 0.32
C GLU A 3 16.83 31.36 0.34
N LYS A 4 16.21 31.56 -0.83
CA LYS A 4 14.79 31.25 -1.01
C LYS A 4 14.66 29.76 -0.76
N GLN A 5 14.00 29.38 0.33
CA GLN A 5 13.74 27.97 0.59
C GLN A 5 13.00 27.37 -0.61
N PRO A 6 13.46 26.21 -1.14
CA PRO A 6 12.87 25.60 -2.31
C PRO A 6 11.38 25.33 -2.09
N LEU A 7 10.57 25.44 -3.15
CA LEU A 7 9.11 25.27 -3.08
C LEU A 7 8.70 23.92 -2.50
N LEU A 8 9.47 22.87 -2.78
CA LEU A 8 9.31 21.51 -2.26
C LEU A 8 10.56 21.12 -1.47
N TYR A 9 10.38 20.46 -0.33
CA TYR A 9 11.48 20.01 0.53
C TYR A 9 12.16 18.76 -0.04
N GLU A 10 11.40 17.70 -0.31
CA GLU A 10 11.86 16.49 -1.01
C GLU A 10 11.12 16.36 -2.35
N PRO A 11 11.54 17.09 -3.41
CA PRO A 11 10.79 17.18 -4.65
C PRO A 11 10.61 15.82 -5.34
N THR A 12 11.66 15.00 -5.42
CA THR A 12 11.60 13.67 -6.05
C THR A 12 10.64 12.75 -5.29
N THR A 13 10.69 12.77 -3.96
CA THR A 13 9.85 11.91 -3.12
C THR A 13 8.39 12.33 -3.24
N ALA A 14 8.12 13.64 -3.17
CA ALA A 14 6.77 14.16 -3.36
C ALA A 14 6.19 13.82 -4.75
N ILE A 15 6.99 13.96 -5.82
CA ILE A 15 6.56 13.60 -7.18
C ILE A 15 6.25 12.11 -7.29
N THR A 16 7.14 11.25 -6.79
CA THR A 16 6.95 9.80 -6.88
C THR A 16 5.74 9.32 -6.06
N ASP A 17 5.48 9.94 -4.91
CA ASP A 17 4.26 9.76 -4.12
C ASP A 17 2.98 10.13 -4.91
N TYR A 18 2.98 11.27 -5.60
CA TYR A 18 1.83 11.66 -6.42
C TYR A 18 1.62 10.74 -7.63
N ILE A 19 2.69 10.16 -8.19
CA ILE A 19 2.57 9.12 -9.21
C ILE A 19 1.89 7.87 -8.61
N LEU A 20 2.28 7.43 -7.41
CA LEU A 20 1.60 6.34 -6.71
C LEU A 20 0.12 6.64 -6.46
N PHE A 21 -0.23 7.89 -6.13
CA PHE A 21 -1.62 8.33 -6.02
C PHE A 21 -2.40 8.13 -7.32
N ILE A 22 -1.87 8.66 -8.43
CA ILE A 22 -2.53 8.58 -9.75
C ILE A 22 -2.71 7.12 -10.16
N LEU A 23 -1.67 6.28 -10.01
CA LEU A 23 -1.73 4.86 -10.31
C LEU A 23 -2.72 4.14 -9.40
N GLY A 24 -2.73 4.43 -8.09
CA GLY A 24 -3.66 3.84 -7.13
C GLY A 24 -5.12 4.15 -7.48
N VAL A 25 -5.43 5.39 -7.87
CA VAL A 25 -6.77 5.79 -8.34
C VAL A 25 -7.13 5.06 -9.62
N PHE A 26 -6.24 5.02 -10.61
CA PHE A 26 -6.50 4.39 -11.90
C PHE A 26 -6.71 2.87 -11.79
N PHE A 27 -5.81 2.17 -11.07
CA PHE A 27 -5.90 0.73 -10.83
C PHE A 27 -7.11 0.38 -9.97
N GLY A 28 -7.37 1.17 -8.92
CA GLY A 28 -8.55 1.02 -8.07
C GLY A 28 -9.84 1.15 -8.86
N TRP A 29 -9.98 2.21 -9.65
CA TRP A 29 -11.16 2.44 -10.49
C TRP A 29 -11.41 1.30 -11.47
N SER A 30 -10.36 0.88 -12.18
CA SER A 30 -10.44 -0.18 -13.18
C SER A 30 -10.80 -1.53 -12.54
N THR A 31 -10.29 -1.82 -11.35
CA THR A 31 -10.60 -3.05 -10.61
C THR A 31 -12.04 -3.03 -10.08
N LEU A 32 -12.50 -1.90 -9.52
CA LEU A 32 -13.87 -1.74 -9.01
C LEU A 32 -14.94 -1.77 -10.11
N ALA A 33 -14.55 -1.59 -11.37
CA ALA A 33 -15.48 -1.74 -12.50
C ALA A 33 -15.97 -3.19 -12.67
N ILE A 34 -15.24 -4.18 -12.15
CA ILE A 34 -15.65 -5.59 -12.13
C ILE A 34 -16.72 -5.76 -11.04
N GLN A 35 -17.98 -5.85 -11.47
CA GLN A 35 -19.14 -5.96 -10.59
C GLN A 35 -19.30 -7.35 -9.99
N ASP A 36 -20.14 -7.45 -8.95
CA ASP A 36 -20.53 -8.71 -8.30
C ASP A 36 -19.35 -9.58 -7.83
N SER A 37 -18.24 -8.93 -7.45
CA SER A 37 -17.10 -9.61 -6.86
C SER A 37 -16.58 -8.89 -5.63
N GLN A 38 -16.62 -9.59 -4.50
CA GLN A 38 -16.09 -9.11 -3.24
C GLN A 38 -14.56 -9.03 -3.27
N PHE A 39 -13.90 -9.95 -3.97
CA PHE A 39 -12.46 -9.87 -4.22
C PHE A 39 -12.09 -8.54 -4.86
N HIS A 40 -12.72 -8.18 -5.99
CA HIS A 40 -12.41 -6.96 -6.73
C HIS A 40 -12.78 -5.70 -5.96
N GLN A 41 -13.83 -5.74 -5.14
CA GLN A 41 -14.18 -4.63 -4.24
C GLN A 41 -13.07 -4.36 -3.22
N LEU A 42 -12.58 -5.38 -2.51
CA LEU A 42 -11.50 -5.22 -1.54
C LEU A 42 -10.17 -4.88 -2.22
N TRP A 43 -9.84 -5.55 -3.32
CA TRP A 43 -8.60 -5.36 -4.08
C TRP A 43 -8.52 -3.96 -4.69
N GLY A 44 -9.61 -3.50 -5.34
CA GLY A 44 -9.71 -2.15 -5.90
C GLY A 44 -9.65 -1.08 -4.81
N THR A 45 -10.31 -1.31 -3.68
CA THR A 45 -10.25 -0.40 -2.52
C THR A 45 -8.85 -0.34 -1.91
N ALA A 46 -8.08 -1.43 -1.95
CA ALA A 46 -6.68 -1.44 -1.52
C ALA A 46 -5.82 -0.48 -2.37
N PHE A 47 -6.02 -0.45 -3.69
CA PHE A 47 -5.33 0.50 -4.57
C PHE A 47 -5.73 1.95 -4.28
N PHE A 48 -7.03 2.22 -4.06
CA PHE A 48 -7.47 3.56 -3.64
C PHE A 48 -6.85 3.98 -2.31
N SER A 49 -6.86 3.09 -1.31
CA SER A 49 -6.25 3.33 -0.01
C SER A 49 -4.76 3.64 -0.14
N GLY A 50 -4.03 2.86 -0.94
CA GLY A 50 -2.60 3.09 -1.20
C GLY A 50 -2.35 4.39 -1.93
N GLY A 51 -3.22 4.73 -2.89
CA GLY A 51 -3.16 5.99 -3.61
C GLY A 51 -3.36 7.20 -2.69
N ILE A 52 -4.38 7.17 -1.82
CA ILE A 52 -4.60 8.23 -0.81
C ILE A 52 -3.38 8.33 0.13
N GLY A 53 -2.80 7.20 0.51
CA GLY A 53 -1.52 7.15 1.21
C GLY A 53 -0.43 7.93 0.47
N GLY A 54 -0.25 7.70 -0.83
CA GLY A 54 0.70 8.44 -1.68
C GLY A 54 0.39 9.94 -1.75
N LEU A 55 -0.88 10.35 -1.88
CA LEU A 55 -1.25 11.77 -1.89
C LEU A 55 -0.84 12.49 -0.59
N LEU A 56 -1.13 11.86 0.55
CA LEU A 56 -0.80 12.41 1.86
C LEU A 56 0.71 12.34 2.14
N GLY A 57 1.36 11.25 1.72
CA GLY A 57 2.81 11.07 1.74
C GLY A 57 3.52 12.19 0.97
N GLY A 58 3.12 12.42 -0.28
CA GLY A 58 3.70 13.46 -1.12
C GLY A 58 3.48 14.86 -0.59
N THR A 59 2.33 15.08 0.08
CA THR A 59 2.05 16.34 0.78
C THR A 59 3.01 16.51 1.97
N SER A 60 3.23 15.46 2.76
CA SER A 60 4.15 15.45 3.89
C SER A 60 5.61 15.64 3.46
N HIS A 61 6.09 14.91 2.45
CA HIS A 61 7.46 15.00 1.94
C HIS A 61 7.73 16.33 1.21
N GLY A 62 6.74 16.82 0.45
CA GLY A 62 6.87 18.05 -0.32
C GLY A 62 6.76 19.31 0.53
N PHE A 63 5.77 19.37 1.42
CA PHE A 63 5.39 20.59 2.13
C PHE A 63 5.55 20.51 3.65
N GLY A 64 5.96 19.36 4.21
CA GLY A 64 6.07 19.10 5.65
C GLY A 64 6.68 20.23 6.47
N PRO A 65 7.88 20.74 6.13
CA PRO A 65 8.53 21.82 6.89
C PRO A 65 7.78 23.16 6.90
N ARG A 66 6.78 23.33 6.04
CA ARG A 66 5.94 24.54 5.96
C ARG A 66 4.59 24.38 6.65
N LEU A 67 4.24 23.16 7.05
CA LEU A 67 3.01 22.88 7.78
C LEU A 67 3.24 23.13 9.26
N GLU A 68 2.26 23.73 9.94
CA GLU A 68 2.31 23.83 11.40
C GLU A 68 2.28 22.42 12.02
N GLY A 69 2.97 22.24 13.15
CA GLY A 69 3.33 20.91 13.66
C GLY A 69 2.15 19.93 13.85
N ILE A 70 0.95 20.43 14.18
CA ILE A 70 -0.24 19.58 14.29
C ILE A 70 -0.72 19.06 12.94
N TYR A 71 -0.72 19.89 11.89
CA TYR A 71 -1.13 19.48 10.54
C TYR A 71 -0.13 18.51 9.93
N GLN A 72 1.18 18.76 10.11
CA GLN A 72 2.22 17.84 9.69
C GLN A 72 2.02 16.46 10.34
N THR A 73 1.77 16.45 11.65
CA THR A 73 1.47 15.22 12.40
C THR A 73 0.22 14.54 11.84
N ILE A 74 -0.91 15.24 11.71
CA ILE A 74 -2.17 14.65 11.24
C ILE A 74 -2.00 14.03 9.84
N ILE A 75 -1.39 14.75 8.90
CA ILE A 75 -1.18 14.26 7.52
C ILE A 75 -0.29 13.02 7.53
N TRP A 76 0.84 13.07 8.24
CA TRP A 76 1.74 11.93 8.31
C TRP A 76 1.08 10.70 8.93
N ARG A 77 0.31 10.89 10.00
CA ARG A 77 -0.39 9.77 10.65
C ARG A 77 -1.49 9.20 9.76
N ALA A 78 -2.20 10.05 9.02
CA ALA A 78 -3.16 9.62 8.03
C ALA A 78 -2.47 8.81 6.91
N THR A 79 -1.32 9.24 6.39
CA THR A 79 -0.50 8.47 5.45
C THR A 79 -0.27 7.05 5.95
N LEU A 80 0.22 6.90 7.20
CA LEU A 80 0.51 5.58 7.77
C LEU A 80 -0.74 4.71 7.95
N ILE A 81 -1.87 5.30 8.33
CA ILE A 81 -3.15 4.58 8.44
C ILE A 81 -3.59 4.05 7.07
N PHE A 82 -3.50 4.85 6.02
CA PHE A 82 -3.85 4.41 4.66
C PHE A 82 -2.91 3.32 4.14
N VAL A 83 -1.61 3.42 4.39
CA VAL A 83 -0.64 2.35 4.06
C VAL A 83 -0.96 1.04 4.78
N ALA A 84 -1.28 1.10 6.08
CA ALA A 84 -1.67 -0.07 6.85
C ALA A 84 -3.00 -0.68 6.38
N THR A 85 -3.96 0.18 6.05
CA THR A 85 -5.27 -0.22 5.51
C THR A 85 -5.11 -0.94 4.17
N THR A 86 -4.20 -0.48 3.31
CA THR A 86 -3.85 -1.16 2.06
C THR A 86 -3.37 -2.58 2.32
N GLY A 87 -2.39 -2.77 3.19
CA GLY A 87 -1.87 -4.11 3.52
C GLY A 87 -2.95 -5.04 4.08
N LEU A 88 -3.87 -4.49 4.87
CA LEU A 88 -5.01 -5.24 5.42
C LEU A 88 -6.02 -5.65 4.34
N LEU A 89 -6.39 -4.74 3.45
CA LEU A 89 -7.31 -5.02 2.34
C LEU A 89 -6.72 -6.05 1.36
N LEU A 90 -5.42 -5.98 1.08
CA LEU A 90 -4.73 -6.99 0.27
C LEU A 90 -4.81 -8.38 0.92
N ALA A 91 -4.57 -8.47 2.24
CA ALA A 91 -4.65 -9.71 2.99
C ALA A 91 -6.08 -10.26 3.07
N MET A 92 -7.08 -9.39 3.25
CA MET A 92 -8.48 -9.80 3.22
C MET A 92 -8.86 -10.35 1.85
N SER A 93 -8.49 -9.66 0.76
CA SER A 93 -8.76 -10.11 -0.60
C SER A 93 -8.15 -11.49 -0.88
N SER A 94 -6.92 -11.72 -0.43
CA SER A 94 -6.26 -13.03 -0.53
C SER A 94 -6.98 -14.10 0.30
N ALA A 95 -7.40 -13.76 1.53
CA ALA A 95 -8.07 -14.70 2.43
C ALA A 95 -9.44 -15.15 1.92
N LEU A 96 -10.18 -14.30 1.20
CA LEU A 96 -11.49 -14.65 0.62
C LEU A 96 -11.43 -15.85 -0.35
N ILE A 97 -10.27 -16.15 -0.93
CA ILE A 97 -10.08 -17.36 -1.75
C ILE A 97 -10.31 -18.64 -0.93
N PHE A 98 -10.10 -18.59 0.39
CA PHE A 98 -10.05 -19.75 1.27
C PHE A 98 -11.20 -19.83 2.28
N VAL A 99 -12.00 -18.78 2.42
CA VAL A 99 -13.03 -18.70 3.47
C VAL A 99 -14.38 -18.31 2.87
N THR A 100 -15.46 -18.83 3.46
CA THR A 100 -16.84 -18.48 3.10
C THR A 100 -17.72 -18.35 4.33
N GLY A 101 -18.82 -17.60 4.23
CA GLY A 101 -19.85 -17.50 5.26
C GLY A 101 -19.32 -17.02 6.61
N LYS A 102 -19.29 -17.90 7.63
CA LYS A 102 -18.79 -17.52 8.97
C LYS A 102 -17.31 -17.12 8.95
N GLY A 103 -16.50 -17.72 8.07
CA GLY A 103 -15.07 -17.39 7.97
C GLY A 103 -14.85 -15.98 7.43
N GLU A 104 -15.69 -15.56 6.48
CA GLU A 104 -15.69 -14.20 5.93
C GLU A 104 -16.08 -13.17 7.00
N ASN A 105 -17.15 -13.41 7.77
CA ASN A 105 -17.52 -12.51 8.88
C ASN A 105 -16.38 -12.36 9.90
N ALA A 106 -15.71 -13.47 10.25
CA ALA A 106 -14.56 -13.44 11.15
C ALA A 106 -13.38 -12.63 10.57
N LEU A 107 -13.16 -12.68 9.26
CA LEU A 107 -12.15 -11.90 8.56
C LEU A 107 -12.41 -10.39 8.71
N TYR A 108 -13.64 -9.92 8.45
CA TYR A 108 -13.99 -8.50 8.60
C TYR A 108 -13.87 -8.00 10.04
N ILE A 109 -14.31 -8.81 11.02
CA ILE A 109 -14.17 -8.46 12.44
C ILE A 109 -12.69 -8.37 12.82
N THR A 110 -11.88 -9.36 12.41
CA THR A 110 -10.44 -9.39 12.68
C THR A 110 -9.75 -8.17 12.07
N ALA A 111 -10.10 -7.82 10.83
CA ALA A 111 -9.58 -6.64 10.15
C ALA A 111 -9.92 -5.35 10.90
N GLY A 112 -11.18 -5.17 11.31
CA GLY A 112 -11.60 -4.02 12.10
C GLY A 112 -10.82 -3.90 13.42
N VAL A 113 -10.64 -5.00 14.14
CA VAL A 113 -9.85 -5.04 15.38
C VAL A 113 -8.39 -4.69 15.12
N LEU A 114 -7.75 -5.27 14.11
CA LEU A 114 -6.36 -4.98 13.74
C LEU A 114 -6.16 -3.51 13.36
N LEU A 115 -7.10 -2.91 12.63
CA LEU A 115 -7.05 -1.50 12.25
C LEU A 115 -7.17 -0.58 13.47
N ILE A 116 -8.05 -0.90 14.43
CA ILE A 116 -8.18 -0.15 15.69
C ILE A 116 -6.90 -0.25 16.53
N ILE A 117 -6.32 -1.46 16.62
CA ILE A 117 -5.04 -1.66 17.32
C ILE A 117 -3.94 -0.84 16.65
N TYR A 118 -3.86 -0.87 15.33
CA TYR A 118 -2.89 -0.09 14.59
C TYR A 118 -3.10 1.40 14.82
N TYR A 119 -4.31 1.93 14.63
CA TYR A 119 -4.66 3.32 14.89
C TYR A 119 -4.17 3.81 16.26
N ASN A 120 -4.40 3.02 17.32
CA ASN A 120 -3.92 3.35 18.66
C ASN A 120 -2.39 3.34 18.76
N ARG A 121 -1.71 2.37 18.14
CA ARG A 121 -0.24 2.27 18.09
C ARG A 121 0.41 3.50 17.45
N ILE A 122 -0.15 3.98 16.33
CA ILE A 122 0.43 5.10 15.58
C ILE A 122 0.38 6.41 16.41
N ARG A 123 -0.53 6.55 17.38
CA ARG A 123 -0.58 7.74 18.26
C ARG A 123 0.73 8.03 19.01
N THR A 124 1.53 6.99 19.28
CA THR A 124 2.82 7.12 19.98
C THR A 124 4.01 6.56 19.18
N HIS A 125 3.77 5.77 18.13
CA HIS A 125 4.80 5.17 17.28
C HIS A 125 4.49 5.41 15.81
N ASP A 126 4.67 6.65 15.35
CA ASP A 126 4.42 7.10 13.97
C ASP A 126 5.67 7.03 13.08
N SER A 127 6.61 6.15 13.40
CA SER A 127 7.70 5.86 12.46
C SER A 127 7.20 5.01 11.28
N PHE A 128 7.79 5.19 10.10
CA PHE A 128 7.51 4.32 8.96
C PHE A 128 7.75 2.83 9.29
N ARG A 129 8.77 2.52 10.08
CA ARG A 129 9.03 1.17 10.61
C ARG A 129 7.83 0.57 11.34
N SER A 130 7.06 1.39 12.06
CA SER A 130 5.82 0.97 12.71
C SER A 130 4.81 0.44 11.68
N ALA A 131 4.62 1.14 10.56
CA ALA A 131 3.80 0.68 9.44
C ALA A 131 4.33 -0.62 8.83
N VAL A 132 5.63 -0.70 8.52
CA VAL A 132 6.25 -1.91 7.96
C VAL A 132 6.00 -3.12 8.84
N THR A 133 6.24 -3.01 10.15
CA THR A 133 6.01 -4.15 11.07
C THR A 133 4.55 -4.59 11.14
N PHE A 134 3.60 -3.72 10.78
CA PHE A 134 2.18 -4.06 10.74
C PHE A 134 1.78 -4.71 9.41
N TYR A 135 2.13 -4.10 8.27
CA TYR A 135 1.68 -4.60 6.98
C TYR A 135 2.53 -5.77 6.44
N LEU A 136 3.80 -5.90 6.85
CA LEU A 136 4.71 -6.91 6.31
C LEU A 136 4.19 -8.35 6.53
N PRO A 137 3.69 -8.74 7.73
CA PRO A 137 3.07 -10.06 7.91
C PRO A 137 1.82 -10.25 7.04
N LEU A 138 1.00 -9.21 6.87
CA LEU A 138 -0.22 -9.24 6.04
C LEU A 138 0.13 -9.48 4.56
N MET A 139 1.14 -8.79 4.06
CA MET A 139 1.66 -9.00 2.69
C MET A 139 2.30 -10.38 2.53
N GLY A 140 3.03 -10.88 3.54
CA GLY A 140 3.61 -12.22 3.51
C GLY A 140 2.55 -13.32 3.45
N ILE A 141 1.49 -13.20 4.26
CA ILE A 141 0.33 -14.11 4.20
C ILE A 141 -0.34 -14.02 2.84
N SER A 142 -0.54 -12.81 2.31
CA SER A 142 -1.13 -12.60 0.98
C SER A 142 -0.31 -13.28 -0.11
N LEU A 143 1.02 -13.14 -0.07
CA LEU A 143 1.93 -13.76 -1.01
C LEU A 143 1.80 -15.28 -0.99
N VAL A 144 1.82 -15.89 0.19
CA VAL A 144 1.61 -17.34 0.34
C VAL A 144 0.22 -17.73 -0.18
N GLY A 145 -0.81 -16.97 0.15
CA GLY A 145 -2.19 -17.20 -0.31
C GLY A 145 -2.29 -17.22 -1.83
N PHE A 146 -1.73 -16.23 -2.53
CA PHE A 146 -1.78 -16.20 -4.00
C PHE A 146 -0.87 -17.24 -4.66
N ILE A 147 0.25 -17.62 -4.05
CA ILE A 147 1.05 -18.77 -4.52
C ILE A 147 0.21 -20.05 -4.46
N VAL A 148 -0.47 -20.29 -3.33
CA VAL A 148 -1.37 -21.43 -3.17
C VAL A 148 -2.53 -21.36 -4.15
N ALA A 149 -3.12 -20.18 -4.37
CA ALA A 149 -4.18 -19.94 -5.34
C ALA A 149 -3.76 -20.34 -6.77
N PHE A 150 -2.54 -19.97 -7.16
CA PHE A 150 -1.99 -20.34 -8.47
C PHE A 150 -1.81 -21.85 -8.61
N PHE A 151 -1.10 -22.50 -7.68
CA PHE A 151 -0.76 -23.92 -7.82
C PHE A 151 -1.92 -24.88 -7.57
N ASN A 152 -2.83 -24.55 -6.64
CA ASN A 152 -3.89 -25.48 -6.22
C ASN A 152 -5.25 -25.20 -6.86
N TYR A 153 -5.50 -23.97 -7.32
CA TYR A 153 -6.79 -23.57 -7.90
C TYR A 153 -6.68 -23.10 -9.36
N GLY A 154 -5.46 -23.06 -9.92
CA GLY A 154 -5.25 -22.73 -11.33
C GLY A 154 -5.52 -21.27 -11.69
N MET A 155 -5.58 -20.37 -10.70
CA MET A 155 -5.85 -18.95 -10.90
C MET A 155 -4.60 -18.27 -11.49
N THR A 156 -4.53 -18.12 -12.81
CA THR A 156 -3.34 -17.62 -13.51
C THR A 156 -2.94 -16.21 -13.07
N GLY A 157 -3.91 -15.33 -12.84
CA GLY A 157 -3.68 -13.97 -12.33
C GLY A 157 -2.93 -13.93 -10.99
N ALA A 158 -3.08 -14.96 -10.17
CA ALA A 158 -2.44 -15.06 -8.86
C ALA A 158 -0.91 -15.14 -8.94
N LEU A 159 -0.35 -15.64 -10.04
CA LEU A 159 1.11 -15.61 -10.26
C LEU A 159 1.62 -14.18 -10.42
N SER A 160 0.92 -13.37 -11.24
CA SER A 160 1.30 -11.97 -11.45
C SER A 160 1.16 -11.16 -10.15
N ILE A 161 0.10 -11.41 -9.37
CA ILE A 161 -0.06 -10.83 -8.02
C ILE A 161 1.10 -11.24 -7.11
N SER A 162 1.47 -12.52 -7.08
CA SER A 162 2.54 -13.04 -6.23
C SER A 162 3.88 -12.37 -6.55
N ILE A 163 4.21 -12.22 -7.84
CA ILE A 163 5.42 -11.50 -8.25
C ILE A 163 5.33 -10.02 -7.83
N GLY A 164 4.19 -9.37 -8.02
CA GLY A 164 3.98 -7.98 -7.60
C GLY A 164 4.12 -7.76 -6.08
N LEU A 165 3.60 -8.69 -5.27
CA LEU A 165 3.77 -8.70 -3.82
C LEU A 165 5.24 -8.91 -3.43
N ALA A 166 5.95 -9.84 -4.08
CA ALA A 166 7.38 -10.06 -3.85
C ALA A 166 8.22 -8.81 -4.17
N VAL A 167 7.92 -8.13 -5.29
CA VAL A 167 8.53 -6.84 -5.67
C VAL A 167 8.26 -5.77 -4.60
N SER A 168 7.03 -5.69 -4.10
CA SER A 168 6.63 -4.70 -3.08
C SER A 168 7.25 -4.98 -1.69
N LEU A 169 7.45 -6.27 -1.36
CA LEU A 169 8.22 -6.67 -0.17
C LEU A 169 9.70 -6.30 -0.30
N ALA A 170 10.29 -6.52 -1.48
CA ALA A 170 11.67 -6.11 -1.77
C ALA A 170 11.84 -4.57 -1.69
N ALA A 171 10.86 -3.80 -2.17
CA ALA A 171 10.83 -2.35 -1.98
C ALA A 171 10.85 -1.99 -0.49
N SER A 172 9.99 -2.62 0.31
CA SER A 172 9.93 -2.37 1.77
C SER A 172 11.27 -2.64 2.45
N TRP A 173 12.01 -3.65 1.97
CA TRP A 173 13.37 -3.94 2.43
C TRP A 173 14.36 -2.82 2.06
N VAL A 174 14.35 -2.37 0.80
CA VAL A 174 15.17 -1.24 0.31
C VAL A 174 14.97 0.01 1.16
N GLN A 175 13.71 0.33 1.45
CA GLN A 175 13.30 1.47 2.28
C GLN A 175 13.84 1.35 3.71
N MET A 176 13.67 0.18 4.33
CA MET A 176 14.14 -0.10 5.68
C MET A 176 15.66 -0.04 5.81
N MET A 177 16.39 -0.49 4.78
CA MET A 177 17.84 -0.43 4.70
C MET A 177 18.38 0.94 4.28
N LYS A 178 17.49 1.90 3.96
CA LYS A 178 17.83 3.25 3.49
C LYS A 178 18.77 3.26 2.28
N ILE A 179 18.64 2.28 1.38
CA ILE A 179 19.46 2.18 0.18
C ILE A 179 19.09 3.31 -0.78
N SER A 180 20.05 4.19 -1.08
CA SER A 180 19.86 5.36 -1.96
C SER A 180 20.79 5.24 -3.16
N LEU A 181 20.33 5.58 -4.37
CA LEU A 181 21.15 5.52 -5.59
C LEU A 181 21.86 6.83 -5.88
N HIS A 182 21.29 7.96 -5.43
CA HIS A 182 21.81 9.29 -5.66
C HIS A 182 21.35 10.26 -4.56
N GLU A 183 22.01 11.40 -4.40
CA GLU A 183 21.60 12.45 -3.44
C GLU A 183 20.18 12.99 -3.70
N ASN A 184 19.82 13.13 -4.98
CA ASN A 184 18.49 13.57 -5.45
C ASN A 184 17.54 12.40 -5.78
N PHE A 185 17.99 11.16 -5.52
CA PHE A 185 17.22 9.94 -5.70
C PHE A 185 17.50 8.98 -4.54
N ASN A 186 16.83 9.25 -3.43
CA ASN A 186 17.04 8.61 -2.14
C ASN A 186 16.26 7.29 -2.02
N HIS A 187 16.31 6.69 -0.84
CA HIS A 187 15.63 5.43 -0.51
C HIS A 187 14.10 5.49 -0.66
N ASN A 188 13.45 6.61 -0.33
CA ASN A 188 12.01 6.79 -0.55
C ASN A 188 11.69 6.76 -2.04
N ASP A 189 12.50 7.45 -2.85
CA ASP A 189 12.30 7.52 -4.30
C ASP A 189 12.44 6.14 -4.95
N LEU A 190 13.50 5.41 -4.55
CA LEU A 190 13.72 4.04 -5.02
C LEU A 190 12.61 3.11 -4.55
N PHE A 191 12.17 3.23 -3.29
CA PHE A 191 11.04 2.50 -2.76
C PHE A 191 9.78 2.74 -3.61
N HIS A 192 9.43 3.99 -3.88
CA HIS A 192 8.25 4.34 -4.68
C HIS A 192 8.33 3.77 -6.10
N VAL A 193 9.46 3.87 -6.78
CA VAL A 193 9.62 3.33 -8.13
C VAL A 193 9.46 1.81 -8.17
N ILE A 194 10.03 1.09 -7.19
CA ILE A 194 9.84 -0.36 -7.10
C ILE A 194 8.37 -0.70 -6.75
N GLN A 195 7.74 0.09 -5.88
CA GLN A 195 6.30 -0.04 -5.58
C GLN A 195 5.43 0.16 -6.81
N MET A 196 5.73 1.11 -7.71
CA MET A 196 4.98 1.29 -8.96
C MET A 196 4.97 0.01 -9.81
N LEU A 197 6.11 -0.66 -9.94
CA LEU A 197 6.21 -1.94 -10.64
C LEU A 197 5.39 -3.03 -9.92
N GLY A 198 5.51 -3.12 -8.59
CA GLY A 198 4.75 -4.05 -7.78
C GLY A 198 3.23 -3.86 -7.95
N MET A 199 2.76 -2.61 -7.85
CA MET A 199 1.36 -2.22 -8.06
C MET A 199 0.87 -2.59 -9.45
N PHE A 200 1.65 -2.32 -10.49
CA PHE A 200 1.26 -2.66 -11.87
C PHE A 200 1.05 -4.16 -12.07
N LEU A 201 1.95 -4.99 -11.53
CA LEU A 201 1.82 -6.45 -11.59
C LEU A 201 0.62 -6.96 -10.78
N MET A 202 0.42 -6.43 -9.57
CA MET A 202 -0.75 -6.76 -8.73
C MET A 202 -2.07 -6.34 -9.40
N TYR A 203 -2.08 -5.20 -10.08
CA TYR A 203 -3.24 -4.70 -10.82
C TYR A 203 -3.58 -5.63 -11.98
N ARG A 204 -2.60 -5.92 -12.85
CA ARG A 204 -2.80 -6.81 -14.00
C ARG A 204 -3.30 -8.18 -13.55
N GLY A 205 -2.60 -8.79 -12.58
CA GLY A 205 -3.00 -10.09 -12.06
C GLY A 205 -4.38 -10.06 -11.40
N GLY A 206 -4.72 -8.98 -10.71
CA GLY A 206 -6.05 -8.76 -10.12
C GLY A 206 -7.18 -8.79 -11.13
N LEU A 207 -6.99 -8.18 -12.32
CA LEU A 207 -7.98 -8.22 -13.40
C LEU A 207 -8.20 -9.61 -14.00
N GLU A 208 -7.24 -10.52 -13.82
CA GLU A 208 -7.32 -11.91 -14.32
C GLU A 208 -7.90 -12.87 -13.26
N ILE A 209 -8.16 -12.41 -12.04
CA ILE A 209 -8.84 -13.20 -11.01
C ILE A 209 -10.33 -13.34 -11.38
N PRO A 210 -10.92 -14.55 -11.32
CA PRO A 210 -12.36 -14.71 -11.52
C PRO A 210 -13.18 -13.89 -10.53
N ALA A 211 -14.34 -13.41 -10.96
CA ALA A 211 -15.28 -12.73 -10.07
C ALA A 211 -15.91 -13.72 -9.08
N PHE A 212 -15.77 -13.42 -7.79
CA PHE A 212 -16.45 -14.05 -6.66
C PHE A 212 -16.53 -13.09 -5.47
#